data_AF-A0A0D1ZMC6-F1
#
_entry.id   AF-A0A0D1ZMC6-F1
#
_cell.length_a   1.000
_cell.length_b   1.000
_cell.length_c   1.000
_cell.angle_alpha   90.00
_cell.angle_beta   90.00
_cell.angle_gamma   90.00
#
_symmetry.space_group_name_H-M   'P 1'
#
loop_
_entity.id
_entity.type
_entity.pdbx_description
1 polymer ?
#
loop_
_entity_poly.entity_id
_entity_poly.type
_entity_poly.pdbx_seq_one_letter_code
_entity_poly.pdbx_strand_id
1 'polypeptide(L)'
;MTTPTTQSFDYKIILIGDSAHPSLPTSAHGAGQAIEDRATIAKCLELARKATVPLALRTCEKPRYSRASSAQDFGNKRREFWHKTDFEAPKKNSQSLSMPLPAWLFGHDAQGYAYEGIAAAASSIENGTEYILDNEPPPGQEHRVYDFKAEDASPWVRGETAPRARL
;
A
#
# COMPACT_ATOMS: atom_id res chain seq x y z
N MET A 1 13.18 13.90 16.73
CA MET A 1 12.34 14.19 15.56
C MET A 1 11.18 13.20 15.61
N THR A 2 10.01 13.61 16.08
CA THR A 2 8.84 12.72 16.20
C THR A 2 8.31 12.45 14.79
N THR A 3 8.40 11.20 14.35
CA THR A 3 7.65 10.72 13.18
C THR A 3 6.17 11.06 13.38
N PRO A 4 5.45 11.54 12.35
CA PRO A 4 4.00 11.69 12.46
C PRO A 4 3.41 10.32 12.78
N THR A 5 2.76 10.20 13.94
CA THR A 5 2.08 8.96 14.35
C THR A 5 0.60 9.09 14.05
N THR A 6 0.01 7.98 13.65
CA THR A 6 -1.43 7.85 13.40
C THR A 6 -2.23 7.67 14.70
N GLN A 7 -1.60 7.83 15.86
CA GLN A 7 -2.13 7.37 17.15
C GLN A 7 -2.17 8.46 18.22
N SER A 8 -3.16 8.37 19.10
CA SER A 8 -3.25 9.21 20.30
C SER A 8 -2.17 8.86 21.34
N PHE A 9 -1.84 9.79 22.24
CA PHE A 9 -0.91 9.57 23.36
C PHE A 9 -1.20 8.32 24.21
N ASP A 10 -2.49 8.03 24.48
CA ASP A 10 -2.91 6.85 25.25
C ASP A 10 -3.12 5.60 24.40
N TYR A 11 -2.88 5.68 23.08
CA TYR A 11 -3.10 4.61 22.11
C TYR A 11 -4.50 3.98 22.18
N LYS A 12 -5.54 4.83 22.28
CA LYS A 12 -6.95 4.41 22.25
C LYS A 12 -7.68 4.85 20.98
N ILE A 13 -7.03 5.69 20.18
CA ILE A 13 -7.54 6.21 18.91
C ILE A 13 -6.48 5.94 17.84
N ILE A 14 -6.93 5.48 16.68
CA ILE A 14 -6.11 5.31 15.49
C ILE A 14 -6.79 5.98 14.29
N LEU A 15 -6.00 6.66 13.47
CA LEU A 15 -6.42 7.22 12.19
C LEU A 15 -6.24 6.20 11.07
N ILE A 16 -7.20 6.11 10.15
CA ILE A 16 -7.19 5.19 9.00
C ILE A 16 -7.73 5.87 7.74
N GLY A 17 -7.46 5.28 6.57
CA GLY A 17 -7.89 5.82 5.29
C GLY A 17 -7.40 7.25 5.09
N ASP A 18 -8.22 8.07 4.43
CA ASP A 18 -7.88 9.47 4.12
C ASP A 18 -7.61 10.35 5.36
N SER A 19 -8.03 9.94 6.56
CA SER A 19 -7.68 10.66 7.80
C SER A 19 -6.22 10.48 8.21
N ALA A 20 -5.57 9.41 7.74
CA ALA A 20 -4.17 9.09 8.00
C ALA A 20 -3.29 9.31 6.75
N HIS A 21 -3.76 8.88 5.58
CA HIS A 21 -2.98 8.85 4.34
C HIS A 21 -3.80 9.33 3.13
N PRO A 22 -4.21 10.62 3.12
CA PRO A 22 -4.98 11.18 2.01
C PRO A 22 -4.20 11.04 0.71
N SER A 23 -4.85 10.44 -0.30
CA SER A 23 -4.21 10.10 -1.57
C SER A 23 -4.83 10.88 -2.73
N LEU A 24 -4.02 11.20 -3.74
CA LEU A 24 -4.53 11.79 -4.98
C LEU A 24 -5.50 10.81 -5.67
N PRO A 25 -6.59 11.27 -6.32
CA PRO A 25 -7.48 10.39 -7.08
C PRO A 25 -6.77 9.57 -8.16
N THR A 26 -5.68 10.12 -8.72
CA THR A 26 -4.82 9.45 -9.72
C THR A 26 -4.08 8.23 -9.16
N SER A 27 -3.97 8.07 -7.85
CA SER A 27 -3.38 6.88 -7.20
C SER A 27 -4.20 5.61 -7.46
N ALA A 28 -5.50 5.75 -7.73
CA ALA A 28 -6.46 4.65 -7.93
C ALA A 28 -6.50 3.60 -6.79
N HIS A 29 -5.86 3.87 -5.65
CA HIS A 29 -5.63 2.87 -4.61
C HIS A 29 -5.83 3.40 -3.18
N GLY A 30 -6.31 4.63 -2.98
CA GLY A 30 -6.63 5.16 -1.64
C GLY A 30 -7.68 4.32 -0.90
N ALA A 31 -8.76 3.94 -1.58
CA ALA A 31 -9.78 3.06 -1.01
C ALA A 31 -9.22 1.65 -0.70
N GLY A 32 -8.30 1.15 -1.52
CA GLY A 32 -7.59 -0.11 -1.27
C GLY A 32 -6.79 -0.05 0.04
N GLN A 33 -6.02 1.02 0.24
CA GLN A 33 -5.28 1.24 1.48
C GLN A 33 -6.18 1.36 2.71
N ALA A 34 -7.34 2.02 2.59
CA ALA A 34 -8.31 2.08 3.68
C ALA A 34 -8.90 0.69 4.02
N ILE A 35 -9.07 -0.19 3.04
CA ILE A 35 -9.50 -1.58 3.26
C ILE A 35 -8.38 -2.39 3.95
N GLU A 36 -7.12 -2.23 3.51
CA GLU A 36 -5.96 -2.85 4.15
C GLU A 36 -5.83 -2.44 5.62
N ASP A 37 -6.03 -1.14 5.95
CA ASP A 37 -6.04 -0.67 7.34
C ASP A 37 -7.07 -1.42 8.19
N ARG A 38 -8.30 -1.54 7.66
CA ARG A 38 -9.41 -2.21 8.36
C ARG A 38 -9.09 -3.68 8.59
N ALA A 39 -8.54 -4.36 7.59
CA ALA A 39 -8.14 -5.76 7.70
C ALA A 39 -7.07 -5.95 8.80
N THR A 40 -6.03 -5.12 8.80
CA THR A 40 -4.96 -5.21 9.79
C THR A 40 -5.45 -4.87 11.19
N ILE A 41 -6.21 -3.80 11.38
CA ILE A 41 -6.72 -3.40 12.71
C ILE A 41 -7.68 -4.43 13.27
N ALA A 42 -8.62 -4.94 12.44
CA ALA A 42 -9.53 -5.98 12.85
C ALA A 42 -8.76 -7.20 13.39
N LYS A 43 -7.66 -7.57 12.72
CA LYS A 43 -6.84 -8.70 13.13
C LYS A 43 -6.02 -8.44 14.39
N CYS A 44 -5.42 -7.26 14.52
CA CYS A 44 -4.73 -6.88 15.75
C CYS A 44 -5.67 -6.89 16.96
N LEU A 45 -6.90 -6.41 16.79
CA LEU A 45 -7.90 -6.37 17.86
C LEU A 45 -8.49 -7.74 18.19
N GLU A 46 -8.64 -8.63 17.20
CA GLU A 46 -9.10 -10.00 17.41
C GLU A 46 -8.17 -10.78 18.36
N LEU A 47 -6.85 -10.56 18.23
CA LEU A 47 -5.85 -11.20 19.08
C LEU A 47 -5.62 -10.45 20.41
N ALA A 48 -6.23 -9.28 20.58
CA ALA A 48 -6.07 -8.46 21.76
C ALA A 48 -7.02 -8.85 22.89
N ARG A 49 -6.57 -8.63 24.13
CA ARG A 49 -7.45 -8.58 25.31
C ARG A 49 -7.80 -7.13 25.59
N LYS A 50 -8.84 -6.88 26.39
CA LYS A 50 -9.27 -5.51 26.77
C LYS A 50 -8.12 -4.65 27.30
N ALA A 51 -7.23 -5.23 28.11
CA ALA A 51 -6.08 -4.54 28.68
C ALA A 51 -4.95 -4.26 27.65
N THR A 52 -4.90 -5.00 26.54
CA THR A 52 -3.83 -4.91 25.53
C THR A 52 -4.25 -4.18 24.26
N VAL A 53 -5.44 -3.55 24.24
CA VAL A 53 -5.89 -2.71 23.10
C VAL A 53 -4.85 -1.64 22.73
N PRO A 54 -4.21 -0.92 23.68
CA PRO A 54 -3.14 0.02 23.36
C PRO A 54 -1.94 -0.58 22.64
N LEU A 55 -1.60 -1.83 22.93
CA LEU A 55 -0.51 -2.54 22.24
C LEU A 55 -0.97 -2.99 20.84
N ALA A 56 -2.21 -3.46 20.71
CA ALA A 56 -2.78 -3.89 19.44
C ALA A 56 -2.86 -2.72 18.43
N LEU A 57 -3.28 -1.54 18.88
CA LEU A 57 -3.26 -0.35 18.03
C LEU A 57 -1.83 0.03 17.63
N ARG A 58 -0.87 0.07 18.56
CA ARG A 58 0.55 0.28 18.19
C ARG A 58 1.07 -0.74 17.17
N THR A 59 0.64 -1.99 17.30
CA THR A 59 1.04 -3.09 16.42
C THR A 59 0.53 -2.89 15.00
N CYS A 60 -0.71 -2.41 14.79
CA CYS A 60 -1.24 -2.25 13.44
C CYS A 60 -0.59 -1.09 12.67
N GLU A 61 0.00 -0.10 13.34
CA GLU A 61 0.73 0.98 12.66
C GLU A 61 2.00 0.48 11.97
N LYS A 62 2.70 -0.50 12.56
CA LYS A 62 3.96 -1.06 12.04
C LYS A 62 3.86 -1.51 10.58
N PRO A 63 2.97 -2.44 10.20
CA PRO A 63 2.84 -2.92 8.82
C PRO A 63 2.16 -1.92 7.88
N ARG A 64 1.47 -0.89 8.39
CA ARG A 64 0.63 0.02 7.60
C ARG A 64 1.32 1.33 7.26
N TYR A 65 2.10 1.91 8.17
CA TYR A 65 2.63 3.26 8.01
C TYR A 65 3.53 3.40 6.78
N SER A 66 4.55 2.53 6.65
CA SER A 66 5.50 2.61 5.53
C SER A 66 4.80 2.31 4.21
N ARG A 67 4.03 1.21 4.17
CA ARG A 67 3.28 0.76 2.98
C ARG A 67 2.30 1.82 2.47
N ALA A 68 1.52 2.45 3.35
CA ALA A 68 0.59 3.51 2.96
C ALA A 68 1.34 4.76 2.45
N SER A 69 2.47 5.10 3.05
CA SER A 69 3.34 6.20 2.61
C SER A 69 3.92 5.92 1.21
N SER A 70 4.39 4.70 0.97
CA SER A 70 4.88 4.24 -0.33
C SER A 70 3.79 4.27 -1.40
N ALA A 71 2.56 3.85 -1.06
CA ALA A 71 1.40 3.95 -1.94
C ALA A 71 1.02 5.41 -2.27
N GLN A 72 1.10 6.31 -1.29
CA GLN A 72 0.85 7.75 -1.47
C GLN A 72 1.89 8.38 -2.40
N ASP A 73 3.18 8.11 -2.18
CA ASP A 73 4.27 8.60 -3.02
C ASP A 73 4.17 8.06 -4.46
N PHE A 74 3.81 6.78 -4.62
CA PHE A 74 3.52 6.20 -5.92
C PHE A 74 2.40 6.95 -6.67
N GLY A 75 1.34 7.35 -5.95
CA GLY A 75 0.28 8.20 -6.49
C GLY A 75 0.78 9.57 -6.98
N ASN A 76 1.67 10.21 -6.23
CA ASN A 76 2.30 11.49 -6.60
C ASN A 76 3.17 11.36 -7.86
N LYS A 77 4.05 10.35 -7.89
CA LYS A 77 4.88 10.03 -9.06
C LYS A 77 4.03 9.76 -10.31
N ARG A 78 2.91 9.06 -10.15
CA ARG A 78 1.98 8.80 -11.25
C ARG A 78 1.31 10.06 -11.76
N ARG A 79 0.84 10.94 -10.86
CA ARG A 79 0.29 12.24 -11.26
C ARG A 79 1.30 13.02 -12.09
N GLU A 80 2.52 13.17 -11.59
CA GLU A 80 3.60 13.87 -12.28
C GLU A 80 3.88 13.28 -13.66
N PHE A 81 3.91 11.95 -13.78
CA PHE A 81 4.07 11.29 -15.07
C PHE A 81 2.96 11.65 -16.05
N TRP A 82 1.68 11.46 -15.69
CA TRP A 82 0.57 11.75 -16.60
C TRP A 82 0.49 13.22 -16.99
N HIS A 83 0.82 14.15 -16.07
CA HIS A 83 0.78 15.58 -16.36
C HIS A 83 1.96 16.07 -17.22
N LYS A 84 3.05 15.30 -17.29
CA LYS A 84 4.24 15.60 -18.10
C LYS A 84 4.37 14.69 -19.33
N THR A 85 3.37 13.84 -19.61
CA THR A 85 3.43 12.89 -20.73
C THR A 85 3.26 13.61 -22.06
N ASP A 86 4.08 13.25 -23.04
CA ASP A 86 3.89 13.62 -24.44
C ASP A 86 2.70 12.83 -25.03
N PHE A 87 1.64 13.54 -25.41
CA PHE A 87 0.43 12.95 -26.00
C PHE A 87 0.64 12.39 -27.41
N GLU A 88 1.81 12.60 -28.02
CA GLU A 88 2.20 11.95 -29.27
C GLU A 88 2.85 10.57 -29.04
N ALA A 89 3.36 10.29 -27.83
CA ALA A 89 3.97 9.00 -27.48
C ALA A 89 3.04 7.78 -27.66
N PRO A 90 1.73 7.84 -27.34
CA PRO A 90 0.78 6.72 -27.53
C PRO A 90 0.65 6.26 -28.99
N LYS A 91 0.90 7.14 -29.96
CA LYS A 91 0.87 6.79 -31.38
C LYS A 91 1.98 5.81 -31.76
N LYS A 92 3.11 5.85 -31.04
CA LYS A 92 4.28 4.97 -31.23
C LYS A 92 4.24 3.76 -30.29
N ASN A 93 3.76 3.96 -29.07
CA ASN A 93 3.60 2.90 -28.08
C ASN A 93 2.31 3.15 -27.29
N SER A 94 1.24 2.42 -27.62
CA SER A 94 -0.07 2.56 -26.96
C SER A 94 -0.02 2.31 -25.45
N GLN A 95 0.99 1.59 -24.94
CA GLN A 95 1.18 1.34 -23.51
C GLN A 95 1.83 2.51 -22.76
N SER A 96 2.31 3.56 -23.45
CA SER A 96 2.98 4.71 -22.81
C SER A 96 2.07 5.50 -21.86
N LEU A 97 0.75 5.37 -22.01
CA LEU A 97 -0.26 5.96 -21.12
C LEU A 97 -0.94 4.93 -20.20
N SER A 98 -0.53 3.66 -20.26
CA SER A 98 -1.14 2.60 -19.46
C SER A 98 -0.98 2.88 -17.96
N MET A 99 -1.98 2.47 -17.18
CA MET A 99 -1.90 2.58 -15.73
C MET A 99 -0.96 1.49 -15.18
N PRO A 100 0.10 1.84 -14.46
CA PRO A 100 0.94 0.85 -13.82
C PRO A 100 0.21 0.20 -12.65
N LEU A 101 0.02 -1.13 -12.68
CA LEU A 101 -0.58 -1.96 -11.63
C LEU A 101 0.46 -2.91 -10.99
N PRO A 102 1.41 -2.40 -10.16
CA PRO A 102 2.46 -3.24 -9.61
C PRO A 102 1.91 -4.28 -8.63
N ALA A 103 2.44 -5.51 -8.68
CA ALA A 103 1.95 -6.64 -7.91
C ALA A 103 2.11 -6.44 -6.39
N TRP A 104 3.18 -5.80 -5.93
CA TRP A 104 3.38 -5.51 -4.51
C TRP A 104 2.27 -4.62 -3.93
N LEU A 105 1.64 -3.76 -4.75
CA LEU A 105 0.56 -2.87 -4.33
C LEU A 105 -0.80 -3.54 -4.51
N PHE A 106 -1.11 -3.98 -5.74
CA PHE A 106 -2.44 -4.46 -6.11
C PHE A 106 -2.70 -5.95 -5.84
N GLY A 107 -1.64 -6.74 -5.62
CA GLY A 107 -1.72 -8.18 -5.35
C GLY A 107 -1.47 -8.56 -3.89
N HIS A 108 -1.37 -7.58 -2.99
CA HIS A 108 -1.04 -7.83 -1.58
C HIS A 108 -2.25 -8.37 -0.80
N ASP A 109 -2.02 -9.43 -0.02
CA ASP A 109 -2.96 -9.92 0.99
C ASP A 109 -2.64 -9.30 2.35
N ALA A 110 -3.28 -8.18 2.65
CA ALA A 110 -3.10 -7.48 3.92
C ALA A 110 -3.61 -8.28 5.14
N GLN A 111 -4.59 -9.16 4.95
CA GLN A 111 -5.11 -9.98 6.04
C GLN A 111 -4.11 -11.09 6.38
N GLY A 112 -3.68 -11.87 5.39
CA GLY A 112 -2.65 -12.90 5.55
C GLY A 112 -1.37 -12.33 6.15
N TYR A 113 -0.90 -11.20 5.62
CA TYR A 113 0.28 -10.51 6.14
C TYR A 113 0.15 -10.12 7.62
N ALA A 114 -1.03 -9.61 8.02
CA ALA A 114 -1.29 -9.28 9.42
C ALA A 114 -1.25 -10.54 10.31
N TYR A 115 -1.84 -11.66 9.87
CA TYR A 115 -1.80 -12.92 10.62
C TYR A 115 -0.38 -13.37 10.93
N GLU A 116 0.50 -13.33 9.95
CA GLU A 116 1.89 -13.80 10.07
C GLU A 116 2.75 -12.79 10.84
N GLY A 117 2.55 -11.50 10.60
CA GLY A 117 3.41 -10.43 11.11
C GLY A 117 3.05 -9.87 12.49
N ILE A 118 1.83 -10.03 12.99
CA ILE A 118 1.38 -9.36 14.23
C ILE A 118 2.24 -9.74 15.45
N ALA A 119 2.62 -11.01 15.60
CA ALA A 119 3.42 -11.44 16.75
C ALA A 119 4.82 -10.80 16.73
N ALA A 120 5.45 -10.76 15.56
CA ALA A 120 6.74 -10.10 15.37
C ALA A 120 6.64 -8.58 15.58
N ALA A 121 5.58 -7.95 15.06
CA ALA A 121 5.33 -6.53 15.23
C ALA A 121 5.07 -6.15 16.70
N ALA A 122 4.28 -6.94 17.44
CA ALA A 122 4.03 -6.73 18.86
C ALA A 122 5.32 -6.90 19.69
N SER A 123 6.09 -7.96 19.41
CA SER A 123 7.41 -8.18 20.03
C SER A 123 8.37 -7.02 19.77
N SER A 124 8.36 -6.44 18.57
CA SER A 124 9.19 -5.27 18.25
C SER A 124 8.87 -4.06 19.11
N ILE A 125 7.60 -3.87 19.50
CA ILE A 125 7.14 -2.76 20.33
C ILE A 125 7.51 -2.99 21.79
N GLU A 126 7.30 -4.21 22.29
CA GLU A 126 7.57 -4.57 23.67
C GLU A 126 9.07 -4.58 23.99
N ASN A 127 9.88 -5.10 23.06
CA ASN A 127 11.32 -5.25 23.23
C ASN A 127 12.13 -4.08 22.65
N GLY A 128 11.48 -3.14 21.96
CA GLY A 128 12.15 -2.01 21.31
C GLY A 128 13.06 -2.43 20.14
N THR A 129 12.82 -3.59 19.53
CA THR A 129 13.60 -4.07 18.38
C THR A 129 13.05 -3.50 17.07
N GLU A 130 13.86 -3.54 16.02
CA GLU A 130 13.42 -3.17 14.69
C GLU A 130 12.39 -4.18 14.16
N TYR A 131 11.36 -3.68 13.47
CA TYR A 131 10.41 -4.49 12.73
C TYR A 131 10.78 -4.43 11.25
N ILE A 132 11.16 -5.57 10.68
CA ILE A 132 11.53 -5.68 9.28
C ILE A 132 10.25 -5.80 8.46
N LEU A 133 10.07 -4.85 7.53
CA LEU A 133 8.96 -4.80 6.58
C LEU A 133 9.37 -5.43 5.26
N ASP A 134 8.55 -6.32 4.73
CA ASP A 134 8.71 -6.92 3.39
C ASP A 134 7.42 -6.85 2.54
N ASN A 135 6.42 -6.10 3.02
CA ASN A 135 5.18 -5.80 2.29
C ASN A 135 5.27 -4.54 1.42
N GLU A 136 6.44 -3.95 1.32
CA GLU A 136 6.77 -2.92 0.36
C GLU A 136 8.15 -3.17 -0.21
N PRO A 137 8.47 -2.57 -1.36
CA PRO A 137 9.73 -2.85 -2.00
C PRO A 137 10.90 -2.07 -1.37
N PRO A 138 12.15 -2.55 -1.52
CA PRO A 138 13.32 -1.90 -0.95
C PRO A 138 13.49 -0.44 -1.41
N PRO A 139 13.99 0.45 -0.53
CA PRO A 139 14.30 1.83 -0.90
C PRO A 139 15.18 1.91 -2.15
N GLY A 140 14.78 2.74 -3.11
CA GLY A 140 15.56 2.98 -4.34
C GLY A 140 15.28 2.03 -5.51
N GLN A 141 14.40 1.02 -5.37
CA GLN A 141 13.88 0.30 -6.53
C GLN A 141 12.74 1.10 -7.19
N GLU A 142 12.92 1.51 -8.44
CA GLU A 142 11.81 2.06 -9.22
C GLU A 142 10.88 0.95 -9.70
N HIS A 143 9.69 0.85 -9.11
CA HIS A 143 8.63 -0.10 -9.49
C HIS A 143 8.24 -0.08 -10.96
N ARG A 144 8.46 1.05 -11.64
CA ARG A 144 8.19 1.15 -13.07
C ARG A 144 9.10 0.25 -13.91
N VAL A 145 10.34 0.04 -13.50
CA VAL A 145 11.33 -0.74 -14.27
C VAL A 145 11.21 -2.24 -13.95
N TYR A 146 10.85 -2.59 -12.71
CA TYR A 146 10.88 -3.97 -12.23
C TYR A 146 9.51 -4.67 -12.26
N ASP A 147 8.40 -3.95 -12.08
CA ASP A 147 7.05 -4.55 -12.03
C ASP A 147 6.32 -4.52 -13.39
N PHE A 148 6.91 -3.85 -14.40
CA PHE A 148 6.34 -3.71 -15.75
C PHE A 148 7.24 -4.36 -16.79
N LYS A 149 7.40 -5.67 -16.65
CA LYS A 149 7.86 -6.48 -17.76
C LYS A 149 6.71 -6.65 -18.73
N ALA A 150 6.94 -6.33 -20.00
CA ALA A 150 5.94 -6.58 -21.05
C ALA A 150 5.52 -8.06 -21.08
N GLU A 151 6.42 -8.95 -20.67
CA GLU A 151 6.21 -10.40 -20.50
C GLU A 151 5.13 -10.72 -19.46
N ASP A 152 5.06 -9.94 -18.38
CA ASP A 152 4.19 -10.18 -17.22
C ASP A 152 2.89 -9.34 -17.26
N ALA A 153 2.79 -8.41 -18.22
CA ALA A 153 1.60 -7.58 -18.41
C ALA A 153 0.37 -8.42 -18.79
N SER A 154 -0.84 -7.99 -18.41
CA SER A 154 -2.04 -8.76 -18.74
C SER A 154 -2.20 -8.94 -20.27
N PRO A 155 -2.81 -10.05 -20.74
CA PRO A 155 -3.04 -10.28 -22.18
C PRO A 155 -3.78 -9.13 -22.87
N TRP A 156 -4.61 -8.37 -22.14
CA TRP A 156 -5.27 -7.17 -22.64
C TRP A 156 -4.27 -6.03 -22.93
N VAL A 157 -3.32 -5.78 -22.01
CA VAL A 157 -2.26 -4.78 -22.21
C VAL A 157 -1.36 -5.17 -23.38
N ARG A 158 -1.10 -6.47 -23.58
CA ARG A 158 -0.33 -7.01 -24.71
C ARG A 158 -1.09 -7.01 -26.04
N GLY A 159 -2.39 -6.67 -26.04
CA GLY A 159 -3.23 -6.71 -27.24
C GLY A 159 -3.62 -8.12 -27.69
N GLU A 160 -3.36 -9.14 -26.85
CA GLU A 160 -3.68 -10.55 -27.10
C GLU A 160 -5.16 -10.86 -26.86
N THR A 161 -5.84 -10.06 -26.04
CA THR A 161 -7.26 -10.24 -25.74
C THR A 161 -8.04 -8.92 -25.80
N ALA A 162 -9.16 -8.91 -26.52
CA ALA A 162 -10.05 -7.75 -26.58
C ALA A 162 -10.75 -7.53 -25.23
N PRO A 163 -10.95 -6.26 -24.79
CA PRO A 163 -11.66 -5.96 -23.55
C PRO A 163 -13.10 -6.45 -23.64
N ARG A 164 -13.46 -7.42 -22.78
CA ARG A 164 -14.85 -7.84 -22.62
C ARG A 164 -15.52 -6.92 -21.60
N ALA A 165 -16.14 -5.85 -22.08
CA ALA A 165 -17.17 -5.19 -21.29
C ALA A 165 -18.37 -6.14 -21.20
N ARG A 166 -18.68 -6.62 -19.98
CA ARG A 166 -20.02 -7.08 -19.64
C ARG A 166 -20.61 -6.02 -18.72
N LEU A 167 -21.73 -5.44 -19.14
CA LEU A 167 -22.68 -4.76 -18.27
C LEU A 167 -23.30 -5.78 -17.31
#